data_AF-A0A1V0QEC3-F1
#
_entry.id   AF-A0A1V0QEC3-F1
#
_cell.length_a   1.000
_cell.length_b   1.000
_cell.length_c   1.000
_cell.angle_alpha   90.00
_cell.angle_beta   90.00
_cell.angle_gamma   90.00
#
_symmetry.space_group_name_H-M   'P 1'
#
loop_
_entity.id
_entity.type
_entity.pdbx_description
1 polymer ?
#
loop_
_entity_poly.entity_id
_entity_poly.type
_entity_poly.pdbx_seq_one_letter_code
_entity_poly.pdbx_strand_id
1 'polypeptide(L)' 'MSTARQWRKLEDVGKRFIKIDKWYASTQICNHCGAKRKIGLNERIYQCPKCGHIEDRDINAAKNIRDEGIRLHRG' A
#
# COMPACT_ATOMS: atom_id res chain seq x y z
N MET A 1 -17.15 0.16 -7.40
CA MET A 1 -17.41 -0.68 -6.22
C MET A 1 -17.59 0.24 -5.02
N SER A 2 -18.77 0.27 -4.40
CA SER A 2 -19.08 1.21 -3.33
C SER A 2 -18.25 0.89 -2.08
N THR A 3 -17.45 1.84 -1.60
CA THR A 3 -16.68 1.72 -0.35
C THR A 3 -17.58 1.49 0.87
N ALA A 4 -18.90 1.60 0.70
CA ALA A 4 -19.92 1.57 1.73
C ALA A 4 -20.05 0.24 2.49
N ARG A 5 -19.56 -0.89 1.95
CA ARG A 5 -19.76 -2.21 2.57
C ARG A 5 -18.66 -2.65 3.52
N GLN A 6 -17.47 -2.07 3.42
CA GLN A 6 -16.30 -2.49 4.21
C GLN A 6 -16.13 -1.72 5.53
N TRP A 7 -16.52 -0.45 5.60
CA TRP A 7 -16.41 0.34 6.85
C TRP A 7 -17.39 -0.16 7.93
N ARG A 8 -18.63 -0.51 7.56
CA ARG A 8 -19.65 -1.00 8.50
C ARG A 8 -19.18 -2.20 9.33
N LYS A 9 -18.54 -3.18 8.69
CA LYS A 9 -18.01 -4.37 9.38
C LYS A 9 -16.92 -4.04 10.41
N LEU A 10 -16.16 -2.97 10.19
CA LEU A 10 -15.11 -2.54 11.11
C LEU A 10 -15.69 -1.77 12.29
N GLU A 11 -16.73 -0.96 12.05
CA GLU A 11 -17.47 -0.29 13.13
C GLU A 11 -18.14 -1.29 14.07
N ASP A 12 -18.75 -2.35 13.52
CA ASP A 12 -19.40 -3.42 14.31
C ASP A 12 -18.44 -4.09 15.32
N VAL A 13 -17.12 -4.03 15.08
CA VAL A 13 -16.07 -4.59 15.95
C VAL A 13 -15.20 -3.51 16.61
N GLY A 14 -15.63 -2.25 16.59
CA GLY A 14 -14.92 -1.12 17.22
C GLY A 14 -13.57 -0.76 16.58
N LYS A 15 -13.35 -1.11 15.30
CA LYS A 15 -12.13 -0.80 14.55
C LYS A 15 -12.31 0.42 13.65
N ARG A 16 -11.22 1.17 13.44
CA ARG A 16 -11.20 2.31 12.50
C ARG A 16 -10.91 1.87 11.06
N PHE A 17 -11.66 2.43 10.13
CA PHE A 17 -11.35 2.37 8.70
C PHE A 17 -10.59 3.63 8.27
N ILE A 18 -9.46 3.47 7.58
CA ILE A 18 -8.67 4.57 7.03
C ILE A 18 -8.61 4.38 5.53
N LYS A 19 -9.11 5.37 4.79
CA LYS A 19 -9.11 5.35 3.34
C LYS A 19 -7.84 6.04 2.83
N ILE A 20 -7.07 5.31 2.03
CA ILE A 20 -5.89 5.83 1.33
C ILE A 20 -6.32 6.32 -0.06
N ASP A 21 -5.64 7.35 -0.57
CA ASP A 21 -5.91 7.89 -1.89
C ASP A 21 -5.67 6.84 -3.00
N LYS A 22 -6.56 6.82 -4.00
CA LYS A 22 -6.51 5.86 -5.11
C LYS A 22 -5.29 6.03 -6.01
N TRP A 23 -4.66 7.21 -6.00
CA TRP A 23 -3.47 7.56 -6.77
C TRP A 23 -2.18 7.36 -5.98
N TYR A 24 -2.25 6.87 -4.74
CA TYR A 24 -1.06 6.50 -3.99
C TYR A 24 -0.31 5.37 -4.70
N ALA A 25 0.95 5.63 -5.06
CA ALA A 25 1.76 4.78 -5.92
C ALA A 25 2.35 3.56 -5.18
N SER A 26 1.51 2.80 -4.47
CA SER A 26 1.91 1.73 -3.57
C SER A 26 2.71 0.61 -4.25
N THR A 27 2.43 0.29 -5.51
CA THR A 27 3.17 -0.73 -6.28
C THR A 27 4.51 -0.23 -6.81
N GLN A 28 4.73 1.07 -6.83
CA GLN A 28 5.90 1.72 -7.43
C GLN A 28 6.92 2.19 -6.38
N ILE A 29 6.46 2.45 -5.15
CA ILE A 29 7.32 2.82 -4.02
C ILE A 29 7.98 1.56 -3.45
N CYS A 30 9.27 1.67 -3.09
CA CYS A 30 9.97 0.62 -2.37
C CYS A 30 9.62 0.73 -0.89
N ASN A 31 9.03 -0.33 -0.33
CA ASN A 31 8.72 -0.43 1.10
C ASN A 31 9.94 -0.29 2.03
N HIS A 32 11.14 -0.58 1.53
CA HIS A 32 12.37 -0.58 2.31
C HIS A 32 13.06 0.79 2.34
N CYS A 33 13.08 1.52 1.22
CA CYS A 33 13.86 2.75 1.10
C CYS A 33 13.08 3.97 0.55
N GLY A 34 11.79 3.81 0.22
CA GLY A 34 10.93 4.88 -0.29
C GLY A 34 11.20 5.31 -1.74
N ALA A 35 12.19 4.73 -2.42
CA ALA A 35 12.46 5.04 -3.82
C ALA A 35 11.27 4.66 -4.72
N LYS A 36 10.98 5.48 -5.73
CA LYS A 36 9.96 5.19 -6.72
C LYS A 36 10.59 4.61 -7.99
N ARG A 37 10.01 3.52 -8.50
CA ARG A 37 10.28 3.01 -9.85
C ARG A 37 8.97 2.75 -10.57
N LYS A 38 8.96 2.87 -11.89
CA LYS A 38 7.87 2.34 -12.69
C LYS A 38 7.97 0.81 -12.72
N ILE A 39 6.81 0.16 -12.68
CA ILE A 39 6.66 -1.29 -12.79
C ILE A 39 5.51 -1.54 -13.77
N GLY A 40 5.69 -2.48 -14.69
CA GLY A 40 4.68 -2.92 -15.64
C GLY A 40 3.58 -3.74 -14.96
N LEU A 41 2.41 -3.78 -15.57
CA LEU A 41 1.24 -4.49 -15.04
C LEU A 41 1.49 -6.00 -14.87
N ASN A 42 2.36 -6.57 -15.71
CA ASN A 42 2.69 -8.00 -15.73
C ASN A 42 3.88 -8.37 -14.84
N GLU A 43 4.62 -7.38 -14.31
CA GLU A 43 5.74 -7.64 -13.40
C GLU A 43 5.18 -8.04 -12.03
N ARG A 44 5.46 -9.28 -11.59
CA ARG A 44 5.04 -9.81 -10.28
C ARG A 44 6.07 -9.62 -9.19
N ILE A 45 7.33 -9.44 -9.56
CA ILE A 45 8.44 -9.19 -8.64
C ILE A 45 8.78 -7.71 -8.65
N TYR A 46 8.83 -7.10 -7.46
CA TYR A 46 9.37 -5.77 -7.26
C TYR A 46 10.86 -5.89 -6.94
N GLN A 47 11.71 -5.22 -7.72
CA GLN A 47 13.14 -5.08 -7.43
C GLN A 47 13.49 -3.60 -7.30
N CYS A 48 14.09 -3.17 -6.20
CA CYS A 48 14.45 -1.77 -6.02
C CYS A 48 15.78 -1.46 -6.72
N PRO A 49 15.85 -0.52 -7.68
CA PRO A 49 17.11 -0.13 -8.31
C PRO A 49 18.01 0.69 -7.38
N LYS A 50 17.47 1.24 -6.29
CA LYS A 50 18.21 2.08 -5.34
C LYS A 50 18.87 1.27 -4.22
N CYS A 51 18.15 0.31 -3.64
CA CYS A 51 18.63 -0.45 -2.47
C CYS A 51 18.74 -1.97 -2.70
N GLY A 52 18.41 -2.47 -3.88
CA GLY A 52 18.49 -3.89 -4.21
C GLY A 52 17.41 -4.77 -3.59
N HIS A 53 16.47 -4.23 -2.79
CA HIS A 53 15.39 -5.00 -2.19
C HIS A 53 14.55 -5.72 -3.26
N ILE A 54 14.32 -7.03 -3.08
CA ILE A 54 13.52 -7.87 -3.97
C ILE A 54 12.40 -8.51 -3.17
N GLU A 55 11.16 -8.36 -3.63
CA GLU A 55 9.98 -8.97 -3.00
C GLU A 55 8.85 -9.15 -4.02
N ASP A 56 7.82 -9.93 -3.69
CA ASP A 56 6.58 -9.92 -4.47
C ASP A 56 5.95 -8.52 -4.48
N ARG A 57 5.49 -8.07 -5.66
CA ARG A 57 4.94 -6.73 -5.87
C ARG A 57 3.73 -6.46 -4.99
N ASP A 58 2.85 -7.45 -4.83
CA ASP A 58 1.61 -7.27 -4.08
C ASP A 58 1.92 -7.21 -2.57
N ILE A 59 2.95 -7.93 -2.10
CA ILE A 59 3.49 -7.79 -0.73
C ILE A 59 4.11 -6.40 -0.52
N ASN A 60 4.97 -5.93 -1.45
CA ASN A 60 5.55 -4.58 -1.37
C ASN A 60 4.44 -3.51 -1.31
N ALA A 61 3.43 -3.63 -2.17
CA ALA A 61 2.29 -2.71 -2.19
C ALA A 61 1.47 -2.75 -0.90
N ALA A 62 1.21 -3.93 -0.34
CA ALA A 62 0.48 -4.09 0.91
C ALA A 62 1.21 -3.42 2.08
N LYS A 63 2.54 -3.56 2.16
CA LYS A 63 3.37 -2.88 3.18
C LYS A 63 3.30 -1.36 3.02
N ASN A 64 3.43 -0.85 1.79
CA ASN A 64 3.29 0.58 1.53
C ASN A 64 1.90 1.15 1.89
N ILE A 65 0.83 0.40 1.60
CA ILE A 65 -0.55 0.77 1.98
C ILE A 65 -0.69 0.79 3.51
N ARG A 66 -0.18 -0.23 4.22
CA ARG A 66 -0.19 -0.27 5.68
C ARG A 66 0.51 0.96 6.26
N ASP A 67 1.72 1.26 5.80
CA ASP A 67 2.54 2.34 6.35
C ASP A 67 1.93 3.71 6.08
N GLU A 68 1.34 3.92 4.90
CA GLU A 68 0.58 5.13 4.58
C GLU A 68 -0.69 5.25 5.42
N GLY A 69 -1.40 4.14 5.67
CA GLY A 69 -2.55 4.10 6.58
C GLY A 69 -2.16 4.47 8.02
N ILE A 70 -1.02 3.99 8.51
CA ILE A 70 -0.49 4.36 9.83
C ILE A 70 -0.12 5.84 9.87
N ARG A 71 0.50 6.37 8.82
CA ARG A 71 0.83 7.81 8.71
C ARG A 71 -0.42 8.68 8.80
N LEU A 72 -1.48 8.32 8.07
CA LEU A 72 -2.77 9.02 8.12
C LEU A 72 -3.54 8.82 9.44
N HIS A 73 -3.26 7.74 10.17
CA HIS A 73 -3.90 7.49 11.47
C HIS A 73 -3.35 8.41 12.58
N ARG A 74 -2.03 8.66 12.53
CA ARG A 74 -1.26 9.39 13.55
C ARG A 74 -1.17 10.90 13.28
N GLY A 75 -1.53 11.33 12.06
CA GLY A 75 -1.58 12.74 11.67
C GLY A 75 -2.93 13.39 11.95
#